data_AF-A0A954EYA5-F1
#
_entry.id   AF-A0A954EYA5-F1
#
_cell.length_a   1.000
_cell.length_b   1.000
_cell.length_c   1.000
_cell.angle_alpha   90.00
_cell.angle_beta   90.00
_cell.angle_gamma   90.00
#
_symmetry.space_group_name_H-M   'P 1'
#
loop_
_entity.id
_entity.type
_entity.pdbx_description
1 polymer ?
#
loop_
_entity_poly.entity_id
_entity_poly.type
_entity_poly.pdbx_seq_one_letter_code
_entity_poly.pdbx_strand_id
1 'polypeptide(L)'
;GLESIGRLANLRELDLDAPSVTDAGIAHLRSLEQLERLSLRRSQLTDAGLDHLAQIKSLRTLVVHKSAVTPKGLRNLARQLGCKVLSDVLK
;
A
#
# COMPACT_ATOMS: atom_id res chain seq x y z
N GLY A 1 11.95 11.18 -3.36
CA GLY A 1 11.57 10.11 -2.43
C GLY A 1 10.05 10.02 -2.31
N LEU A 2 9.51 9.08 -1.53
CA LEU A 2 8.05 8.91 -1.37
C LEU A 2 7.35 10.16 -0.81
N GLU A 3 8.07 10.99 -0.05
CA GLU A 3 7.58 12.29 0.41
C GLU A 3 7.12 13.20 -0.75
N SER A 4 7.91 13.30 -1.82
CA SER A 4 7.57 14.13 -2.99
C SER A 4 6.35 13.55 -3.73
N ILE A 5 6.23 12.22 -3.78
CA ILE A 5 5.10 11.52 -4.39
C ILE A 5 3.82 11.80 -3.60
N GLY A 6 3.89 11.84 -2.26
CA GLY A 6 2.75 12.15 -1.39
C GLY A 6 2.11 13.53 -1.62
N ARG A 7 2.77 14.43 -2.34
CA ARG A 7 2.25 15.78 -2.70
C ARG A 7 1.47 15.78 -4.02
N LEU A 8 1.45 14.67 -4.76
CA LEU A 8 0.75 14.54 -6.03
C LEU A 8 -0.75 14.26 -5.80
N ALA A 9 -1.51 15.26 -5.37
CA ALA A 9 -2.89 15.11 -4.90
C ALA A 9 -3.87 14.45 -5.91
N ASN A 10 -3.55 14.48 -7.21
CA ASN A 10 -4.36 13.88 -8.27
C ASN A 10 -3.88 12.48 -8.70
N LEU A 11 -2.92 11.89 -7.97
CA LEU A 11 -2.38 10.57 -8.30
C LEU A 11 -3.43 9.48 -8.00
N ARG A 12 -3.81 8.72 -9.03
CA ARG A 12 -4.79 7.63 -8.92
C ARG A 12 -4.15 6.25 -8.91
N GLU A 13 -3.02 6.10 -9.57
CA GLU A 13 -2.30 4.85 -9.66
C GLU A 13 -0.82 5.07 -9.33
N LEU A 14 -0.26 4.18 -8.52
CA LEU A 14 1.14 4.19 -8.15
C LEU A 14 1.68 2.76 -8.16
N ASP A 15 2.76 2.53 -8.92
CA ASP A 15 3.50 1.29 -8.91
C ASP A 15 4.90 1.53 -8.35
N LEU A 16 5.24 0.78 -7.30
CA LEU A 16 6.51 0.82 -6.63
C LEU A 16 7.09 -0.59 -6.60
N ASP A 17 8.23 -0.76 -7.27
CA ASP A 17 8.96 -2.01 -7.29
C ASP A 17 10.40 -1.77 -6.80
N ALA A 18 10.57 -1.63 -5.49
CA ALA A 18 11.87 -1.35 -4.90
C ALA A 18 11.98 -1.81 -3.43
N PRO A 19 13.13 -2.37 -3.03
CA PRO A 19 13.41 -2.75 -1.64
C PRO A 19 13.54 -1.57 -0.70
N SER A 20 13.72 -0.36 -1.23
CA SER A 20 13.77 0.88 -0.44
C SER A 20 12.40 1.34 0.05
N VAL A 21 11.31 0.69 -0.36
CA VAL A 21 9.97 0.98 0.15
C VAL A 21 9.80 0.30 1.50
N THR A 22 9.66 1.11 2.55
CA THR A 22 9.50 0.69 3.95
C THR A 22 8.19 1.22 4.53
N ASP A 23 7.82 0.75 5.73
CA ASP A 23 6.65 1.26 6.46
C ASP A 23 6.71 2.78 6.68
N ALA A 24 7.89 3.31 7.01
CA ALA A 24 8.08 4.76 7.14
C ALA A 24 7.94 5.48 5.79
N GLY A 25 8.45 4.88 4.71
CA GLY A 25 8.31 5.43 3.36
C GLY A 25 6.85 5.53 2.93
N ILE A 26 6.05 4.50 3.22
CA ILE A 26 4.65 4.47 2.80
C ILE A 26 3.76 5.45 3.59
N ALA A 27 4.17 5.84 4.80
CA ALA A 27 3.47 6.83 5.61
C ALA A 27 3.28 8.18 4.88
N HIS A 28 4.19 8.52 3.96
CA HIS A 28 4.09 9.72 3.15
C HIS A 28 2.99 9.67 2.09
N LEU A 29 2.47 8.48 1.74
CA LEU A 29 1.41 8.32 0.75
C LEU A 29 0.00 8.54 1.32
N ARG A 30 -0.13 8.72 2.65
CA ARG A 30 -1.43 8.88 3.33
C ARG A 30 -2.23 10.10 2.85
N SER A 31 -1.57 11.12 2.30
CA SER A 31 -2.19 12.34 1.77
C SER A 31 -2.75 12.17 0.35
N LEU A 32 -2.57 11.01 -0.28
CA LEU A 32 -3.08 10.74 -1.62
C LEU A 32 -4.55 10.30 -1.58
N GLU A 33 -5.43 11.25 -1.33
CA GLU A 33 -6.88 11.03 -1.18
C GLU A 33 -7.59 10.54 -2.45
N GLN A 34 -6.91 10.57 -3.60
CA GLN A 34 -7.43 10.06 -4.87
C GLN A 34 -6.77 8.76 -5.32
N LEU A 35 -5.88 8.17 -4.52
CA LEU A 35 -5.16 6.95 -4.92
C LEU A 35 -6.11 5.75 -4.88
N GLU A 36 -6.34 5.16 -6.04
CA GLU A 36 -7.26 4.01 -6.22
C GLU A 36 -6.49 2.70 -6.37
N ARG A 37 -5.30 2.73 -6.99
CA ARG A 37 -4.47 1.55 -7.22
C ARG A 37 -3.06 1.76 -6.67
N LEU A 38 -2.62 0.84 -5.82
CA LEU A 38 -1.26 0.81 -5.31
C LEU A 38 -0.64 -0.57 -5.55
N SER A 39 0.51 -0.61 -6.19
CA SER A 39 1.33 -1.81 -6.36
C SER A 39 2.63 -1.66 -5.59
N LEU A 40 2.88 -2.61 -4.69
CA LEU A 40 4.06 -2.69 -3.84
C LEU A 40 4.72 -4.04 -4.10
N ARG A 41 5.78 -4.02 -4.89
CA ARG A 41 6.57 -5.20 -5.23
C ARG A 41 7.95 -5.08 -4.63
N ARG A 42 8.48 -6.21 -4.14
CA ARG A 42 9.82 -6.29 -3.53
C ARG A 42 10.02 -5.24 -2.43
N SER A 43 9.00 -4.91 -1.66
CA SER A 43 9.05 -3.88 -0.62
C SER A 43 9.33 -4.49 0.75
N GLN A 44 10.03 -3.76 1.62
CA GLN A 44 10.22 -4.11 3.03
C GLN A 44 9.02 -3.63 3.89
N LEU A 45 7.82 -3.90 3.41
CA LEU A 45 6.58 -3.56 4.10
C LEU A 45 6.21 -4.67 5.08
N THR A 46 5.82 -4.29 6.30
CA THR A 46 5.29 -5.19 7.33
C THR A 46 3.82 -4.90 7.60
N ASP A 47 3.19 -5.66 8.50
CA ASP A 47 1.81 -5.41 8.93
C ASP A 47 1.63 -4.00 9.53
N ALA A 48 2.67 -3.41 10.13
CA ALA A 48 2.63 -2.04 10.64
C ALA A 48 2.46 -1.01 9.52
N GLY A 49 3.05 -1.25 8.35
CA GLY A 49 2.87 -0.39 7.16
C GLY A 49 1.45 -0.41 6.61
N LEU A 50 0.68 -1.48 6.88
CA LEU A 50 -0.72 -1.57 6.44
C LEU A 50 -1.61 -0.56 7.16
N ASP A 51 -1.29 -0.15 8.39
CA ASP A 51 -2.05 0.86 9.13
C ASP A 51 -2.00 2.23 8.45
N HIS A 52 -0.88 2.54 7.78
CA HIS A 52 -0.77 3.74 6.94
C HIS A 52 -1.61 3.62 5.67
N LEU A 53 -1.60 2.45 5.01
CA LEU A 53 -2.44 2.19 3.84
C LEU A 53 -3.93 2.25 4.18
N ALA A 54 -4.32 1.86 5.39
CA ALA A 54 -5.69 1.93 5.87
C ALA A 54 -6.25 3.37 5.96
N GLN A 55 -5.39 4.39 5.93
CA GLN A 55 -5.82 5.80 5.89
C GLN A 55 -6.20 6.27 4.49
N ILE A 56 -5.76 5.57 3.45
CA ILE A 56 -6.04 5.91 2.04
C ILE A 56 -7.42 5.34 1.67
N LYS A 57 -8.49 6.04 2.05
CA LYS A 57 -9.89 5.57 1.89
C LYS A 57 -10.33 5.43 0.44
N SER A 58 -9.62 6.06 -0.49
CA SER A 58 -9.83 5.92 -1.93
C SER A 58 -9.32 4.58 -2.48
N LEU A 59 -8.47 3.85 -1.75
CA LEU A 59 -7.80 2.68 -2.28
C LEU A 59 -8.81 1.57 -2.61
N ARG A 60 -8.81 1.14 -3.88
CA ARG A 60 -9.67 0.09 -4.42
C ARG A 60 -8.90 -1.19 -4.70
N THR A 61 -7.64 -1.07 -5.13
CA THR A 61 -6.79 -2.21 -5.46
C THR A 61 -5.42 -2.06 -4.81
N LEU A 62 -5.03 -3.07 -4.04
CA LEU A 62 -3.71 -3.20 -3.47
C LEU A 62 -3.04 -4.46 -4.03
N VAL A 63 -1.88 -4.30 -4.65
CA VAL A 63 -1.03 -5.41 -5.10
C VAL A 63 0.17 -5.46 -4.19
N VAL A 64 0.40 -6.58 -3.52
CA VAL A 64 1.57 -6.77 -2.63
C VAL A 64 2.27 -8.07 -2.98
N HIS A 65 3.51 -7.98 -3.42
CA HIS A 65 4.33 -9.14 -3.76
C HIS A 65 5.73 -9.05 -3.15
N LYS A 66 6.25 -10.20 -2.69
CA LYS A 66 7.59 -10.29 -2.11
C LYS A 66 7.82 -9.24 -1.01
N SER A 67 6.98 -9.23 0.01
CA SER A 67 7.09 -8.36 1.19
C SER A 67 6.97 -9.17 2.49
N ALA A 68 7.12 -8.51 3.63
CA ALA A 68 7.03 -9.12 4.96
C ALA A 68 5.63 -9.01 5.59
N VAL A 69 4.60 -8.65 4.81
CA VAL A 69 3.22 -8.60 5.29
C VAL A 69 2.65 -10.00 5.48
N THR A 70 1.79 -10.16 6.47
CA THR A 70 1.13 -11.44 6.73
C THR A 70 -0.19 -11.56 5.98
N PRO A 71 -0.64 -12.79 5.66
CA PRO A 71 -1.99 -13.01 5.13
C PRO A 71 -3.10 -12.45 6.02
N LYS A 72 -2.89 -12.46 7.34
CA LYS A 72 -3.84 -11.91 8.31
C LYS A 72 -3.93 -10.39 8.20
N GLY A 73 -2.79 -9.70 8.14
CA GLY A 73 -2.71 -8.25 7.95
C GLY A 73 -3.43 -7.82 6.67
N LEU A 74 -3.12 -8.48 5.55
CA LEU A 74 -3.76 -8.20 4.26
C LEU A 74 -5.28 -8.40 4.27
N ARG A 75 -5.77 -9.49 4.88
CA ARG A 75 -7.23 -9.74 5.00
C ARG A 75 -7.91 -8.69 5.88
N ASN A 76 -7.26 -8.24 6.95
CA ASN A 76 -7.79 -7.19 7.80
C ASN A 76 -7.89 -5.87 7.04
N LEU A 77 -6.85 -5.49 6.30
CA LEU A 77 -6.87 -4.28 5.48
C LEU A 77 -7.96 -4.35 4.39
N ALA A 78 -8.07 -5.48 3.70
CA ALA A 78 -9.11 -5.72 2.69
C ALA A 78 -10.51 -5.55 3.30
N ARG A 79 -10.75 -6.10 4.49
CA ARG A 79 -12.02 -5.95 5.21
C ARG A 79 -12.30 -4.52 5.64
N GLN A 80 -11.27 -3.81 6.08
CA GLN A 80 -11.39 -2.43 6.58
C GLN A 80 -11.70 -1.43 5.47
N LEU A 81 -11.10 -1.60 4.30
CA LEU A 81 -11.28 -0.68 3.16
C LEU A 81 -12.27 -1.18 2.10
N GLY A 82 -12.66 -2.46 2.16
CA GLY A 82 -13.42 -3.10 1.07
C GLY A 82 -12.62 -3.18 -0.24
N CYS A 83 -11.30 -3.12 -0.18
CA CYS A 83 -10.42 -3.09 -1.36
C CYS A 83 -10.03 -4.49 -1.82
N LYS A 84 -9.77 -4.64 -3.11
CA LYS A 84 -9.27 -5.88 -3.70
C LYS A 84 -7.77 -6.01 -3.41
N VAL A 85 -7.38 -7.02 -2.66
CA VAL A 85 -5.98 -7.34 -2.40
C VAL A 85 -5.52 -8.48 -3.30
N LEU A 86 -4.45 -8.24 -4.05
CA LEU A 86 -3.76 -9.24 -4.87
C LEU A 86 -2.38 -9.48 -4.26
N SER A 87 -2.12 -10.70 -3.80
CA SER A 87 -0.84 -11.04 -3.21
C SER A 87 -0.45 -12.49 -3.46
N ASP A 88 0.85 -12.74 -3.48
CA ASP A 88 1.45 -14.09 -3.56
C ASP A 88 1.24 -14.88 -2.27
N VAL A 89 1.15 -14.22 -1.11
CA VAL A 89 0.94 -14.90 0.19
C VAL A 89 -0.53 -15.24 0.50
N LEU A 90 -1.47 -14.81 -0.35
CA LEU A 90 -2.91 -15.10 -0.19
C LEU A 90 -3.39 -16.30 -1.02
N LYS A 91 -2.48 -17.01 -1.70
CA LYS A 91 -2.77 -18.23 -2.47
C LYS A 91 -2.91 -19.46 -1.58
#